data_AF-A0A9E1UW19-F1
#
_entry.id   AF-A0A9E1UW19-F1
#
_cell.length_a   1.000
_cell.length_b   1.000
_cell.length_c   1.000
_cell.angle_alpha   90.00
_cell.angle_beta   90.00
_cell.angle_gamma   90.00
#
_symmetry.space_group_name_H-M   'P 1'
#
loop_
_entity.id
_entity.type
_entity.pdbx_description
1 polymer ?
#
loop_
_entity_poly.entity_id
_entity_poly.type
_entity_poly.pdbx_seq_one_letter_code
_entity_poly.pdbx_strand_id
1 'polypeptide(L)'
;MRKKLLEHALLLSLICTLPLPAQGLRNEGFEELDGKRAVDWAFAGQSTVVEDAGLAHGGTRCVKARFDDGVTQSFPVEGSAAYLLSGWIRRAKPGGKEVPKIK
;
A
#
# COMPACT_ATOMS: atom_id res chain seq x y z
N MET A 1 -56.57 -2.21 6.55
CA MET A 1 -55.24 -2.18 7.21
C MET A 1 -54.11 -2.48 6.22
N ARG A 2 -53.86 -1.62 5.22
CA ARG A 2 -52.80 -1.80 4.20
C ARG A 2 -51.95 -0.52 4.01
N LYS A 3 -51.49 0.08 5.11
CA LYS A 3 -50.64 1.30 5.06
C LYS A 3 -49.28 1.16 5.77
N LYS A 4 -48.98 0.03 6.40
CA LYS A 4 -47.74 -0.15 7.21
C LYS A 4 -46.56 -0.81 6.47
N LEU A 5 -46.75 -1.28 5.24
CA LEU A 5 -45.73 -2.06 4.52
C LEU A 5 -44.84 -1.22 3.59
N LEU A 6 -45.16 0.06 3.35
CA LEU A 6 -44.41 0.89 2.42
C LEU A 6 -43.26 1.68 3.07
N GLU A 7 -43.30 1.91 4.39
CA GLU A 7 -42.30 2.73 5.09
C GLU A 7 -40.99 1.99 5.41
N HIS A 8 -40.99 0.65 5.33
CA HIS A 8 -39.82 -0.16 5.67
C HIS A 8 -38.90 -0.46 4.46
N ALA A 9 -39.32 -0.11 3.24
CA ALA A 9 -38.52 -0.37 2.04
C ALA A 9 -37.54 0.77 1.70
N LEU A 10 -37.68 1.94 2.35
CA LEU A 10 -36.85 3.12 2.04
C LEU A 10 -35.65 3.31 2.98
N LEU A 11 -35.45 2.42 3.96
CA LEU A 11 -34.42 2.56 4.99
C LEU A 11 -33.20 1.63 4.80
N LEU A 12 -33.00 1.12 3.58
CA LEU A 12 -31.93 0.15 3.27
C LEU A 12 -30.98 0.60 2.15
N SER A 13 -30.81 1.90 1.95
CA SER A 13 -29.84 2.44 0.99
C SER A 13 -29.00 3.58 1.53
N LEU A 14 -28.86 3.70 2.85
CA LEU A 14 -27.73 4.43 3.42
C LEU A 14 -26.50 3.52 3.37
N ILE A 15 -26.04 3.21 2.15
CA ILE A 15 -24.67 2.80 1.93
C ILE A 15 -23.85 3.98 2.46
N CYS A 16 -23.29 3.80 3.64
CA CYS A 16 -22.29 4.69 4.19
C CYS A 16 -21.14 4.64 3.19
N THR A 17 -21.16 5.52 2.19
CA THR A 17 -19.98 5.83 1.39
C THR A 17 -19.07 6.59 2.33
N LEU A 18 -18.41 5.85 3.22
CA LEU A 18 -17.21 6.32 3.87
C LEU A 18 -16.33 6.82 2.73
N PRO A 19 -15.94 8.10 2.71
CA PRO A 19 -15.00 8.56 1.72
C PRO A 19 -13.81 7.60 1.81
N LEU A 20 -13.49 6.92 0.71
CA LEU A 20 -12.24 6.19 0.60
C LEU A 20 -11.17 7.17 1.06
N PRO A 21 -10.32 6.81 2.05
CA PRO A 21 -9.29 7.71 2.51
C PRO A 21 -8.54 8.20 1.27
N ALA A 22 -8.40 9.52 1.14
CA ALA A 22 -7.69 10.10 0.01
C ALA A 22 -6.38 9.34 -0.17
N GLN A 23 -6.19 8.77 -1.36
CA GLN A 23 -5.04 7.92 -1.67
C GLN A 23 -3.79 8.79 -1.52
N GLY A 24 -3.09 8.62 -0.39
CA GLY A 24 -2.04 9.54 0.01
C GLY A 24 -0.73 9.27 -0.71
N LEU A 25 -0.33 8.00 -0.75
CA LEU A 25 0.88 7.59 -1.46
C LEU A 25 0.58 7.38 -2.94
N ARG A 26 1.53 7.76 -3.80
CA ARG A 26 1.47 7.52 -5.24
C ARG A 26 2.28 6.29 -5.60
N ASN A 27 1.81 5.52 -6.59
CA ASN A 27 2.50 4.34 -7.10
C ASN A 27 2.87 3.35 -5.98
N GLU A 28 1.94 3.09 -5.05
CA GLU A 28 2.16 2.25 -3.87
C GLU A 28 2.38 0.76 -4.20
N GLY A 29 1.99 0.35 -5.41
CA GLY A 29 2.30 -0.96 -5.98
C GLY A 29 3.65 -1.05 -6.68
N PHE A 30 4.37 0.07 -6.85
CA PHE A 30 5.66 0.14 -7.54
C PHE A 30 5.62 -0.30 -9.01
N GLU A 31 4.45 -0.19 -9.65
CA GLU A 31 4.22 -0.67 -11.01
C GLU A 31 4.75 0.30 -12.07
N GLU A 32 4.70 1.61 -11.80
CA GLU A 32 5.19 2.64 -12.72
C GLU A 32 6.69 2.88 -12.51
N LEU A 33 7.47 2.81 -13.59
CA LEU A 33 8.93 2.89 -13.54
C LEU A 33 9.50 4.05 -14.36
N ASP A 34 10.53 4.69 -13.81
CA ASP A 34 11.52 5.47 -14.55
C ASP A 34 12.85 4.68 -14.54
N GLY A 35 13.13 4.01 -15.66
CA GLY A 35 14.20 3.01 -15.75
C GLY A 35 13.97 1.83 -14.79
N LYS A 36 14.84 1.68 -13.79
CA LYS A 36 14.79 0.59 -12.79
C LYS A 36 14.22 1.02 -11.43
N ARG A 37 13.69 2.24 -11.33
CA ARG A 37 13.17 2.80 -10.08
C ARG A 37 11.67 3.05 -10.21
N ALA A 38 10.94 2.81 -9.14
CA ALA A 38 9.54 3.17 -9.06
C ALA A 38 9.41 4.70 -9.04
N VAL A 39 8.55 5.24 -9.91
CA VAL A 39 8.22 6.68 -9.94
C VAL A 39 7.72 7.11 -8.57
N ASP A 40 8.06 8.34 -8.15
CA ASP A 40 7.72 8.96 -6.85
C ASP A 40 8.32 8.32 -5.59
N TRP A 41 9.18 7.30 -5.72
CA TRP A 41 9.85 6.67 -4.58
C TRP A 41 11.35 6.92 -4.62
N ALA A 42 11.90 7.40 -3.50
CA ALA A 42 13.34 7.45 -3.30
C ALA A 42 13.83 6.13 -2.70
N PHE A 43 14.96 5.62 -3.21
CA PHE A 43 15.55 4.34 -2.81
C PHE A 43 16.82 4.57 -1.98
N ALA A 44 16.92 3.89 -0.85
CA ALA A 44 18.09 3.90 0.03
C ALA A 44 18.78 2.53 0.03
N GLY A 45 20.10 2.53 0.17
CA GLY A 45 20.91 1.31 0.21
C GLY A 45 20.88 0.54 -1.12
N GLN A 46 20.64 -0.76 -1.04
CA GLN A 46 20.53 -1.71 -2.16
C GLN A 46 19.08 -2.07 -2.52
N SER A 47 18.09 -1.31 -2.02
CA SER A 47 16.69 -1.49 -2.40
C SER A 47 16.53 -1.46 -3.92
N THR A 48 15.69 -2.34 -4.45
CA THR A 48 15.42 -2.40 -5.89
C THR A 48 14.00 -2.87 -6.16
N VAL A 49 13.44 -2.45 -7.30
CA VAL A 49 12.18 -2.99 -7.78
C VAL A 49 12.44 -4.35 -8.43
N VAL A 50 11.63 -5.34 -8.10
CA VAL A 50 11.64 -6.65 -8.73
C VAL A 50 10.28 -6.91 -9.37
N GLU A 51 10.30 -7.58 -10.52
CA GLU A 51 9.09 -8.05 -11.20
C GLU A 51 8.88 -9.53 -10.84
N ASP A 52 7.98 -9.77 -9.91
CA ASP A 52 7.65 -11.10 -9.40
C ASP A 52 6.23 -11.05 -8.81
N ALA A 53 5.24 -11.45 -9.61
CA ALA A 53 3.83 -11.52 -9.19
C ALA A 53 3.60 -12.51 -8.03
N GLY A 54 4.50 -13.48 -7.84
CA GLY A 54 4.48 -14.38 -6.69
C GLY A 54 4.91 -13.70 -5.40
N LEU A 55 5.68 -12.60 -5.49
CA LEU A 55 6.13 -11.74 -4.37
C LEU A 55 5.38 -10.40 -4.26
N ALA A 56 4.74 -9.91 -5.31
CA ALA A 56 3.87 -8.74 -5.26
C ALA A 56 2.55 -9.06 -4.51
N HIS A 57 2.05 -8.15 -3.68
CA HIS A 57 0.73 -8.35 -3.05
C HIS A 57 -0.40 -8.15 -4.08
N GLY A 58 -0.26 -7.13 -4.92
CA GLY A 58 -1.08 -6.89 -6.11
C GLY A 58 -0.17 -6.43 -7.24
N GLY A 59 -0.61 -6.62 -8.49
CA GLY A 59 0.21 -6.30 -9.66
C GLY A 59 1.33 -7.33 -9.91
N THR A 60 2.42 -6.86 -10.50
CA THR A 60 3.56 -7.69 -10.93
C THR A 60 4.87 -7.29 -10.25
N ARG A 61 4.91 -6.15 -9.56
CA ARG A 61 6.13 -5.57 -9.00
C ARG A 61 6.04 -5.41 -7.50
N CYS A 62 7.21 -5.42 -6.86
CA CYS A 62 7.37 -5.00 -5.48
C CYS A 62 8.78 -4.48 -5.24
N VAL A 63 8.98 -3.80 -4.11
CA VAL A 63 10.31 -3.43 -3.65
C VAL A 63 10.91 -4.57 -2.84
N LYS A 64 12.16 -4.91 -3.17
CA LYS A 64 13.00 -5.77 -2.37
C LYS A 64 14.06 -4.92 -1.67
N ALA A 65 14.07 -4.99 -0.35
CA ALA A 65 15.01 -4.29 0.53
C ALA A 65 15.60 -5.29 1.55
N ARG A 66 16.76 -4.96 2.12
CA ARG A 66 17.41 -5.70 3.20
C ARG A 66 17.75 -4.78 4.35
N PHE A 67 17.75 -5.28 5.59
CA PHE A 67 18.31 -4.62 6.79
C PHE A 67 18.25 -3.08 6.83
N ASP A 68 19.29 -2.42 6.33
CA ASP A 68 19.57 -0.98 6.32
C ASP A 68 19.15 -0.26 5.03
N ASP A 69 18.64 -0.99 4.04
CA ASP A 69 18.00 -0.49 2.84
C ASP A 69 16.57 -0.02 3.13
N GLY A 70 16.02 0.81 2.25
CA GLY A 70 14.62 1.18 2.33
C GLY A 70 14.12 1.90 1.09
N VAL A 71 12.85 2.27 1.13
CA VAL A 71 12.25 3.21 0.19
C VAL A 71 11.44 4.23 0.96
N THR A 72 11.41 5.46 0.45
CA THR A 72 10.72 6.57 1.09
C THR A 72 9.95 7.36 0.05
N GLN A 73 8.76 7.81 0.43
CA GLN A 73 8.00 8.80 -0.30
C GLN A 73 7.53 9.86 0.70
N SER A 74 7.73 11.13 0.36
CA SER A 74 7.20 12.24 1.14
C SER A 74 5.72 12.45 0.77
N PHE A 75 4.90 12.65 1.79
CA PHE A 75 3.46 12.91 1.62
C PHE A 75 3.08 14.12 2.49
N PRO A 76 2.30 15.09 1.97
CA PRO A 76 1.83 16.22 2.76
C PRO A 76 0.87 15.75 3.86
N VAL A 77 1.15 16.15 5.10
CA VAL A 77 0.28 15.88 6.26
C VAL A 77 -0.27 17.19 6.81
N GLU A 78 -1.51 17.15 7.25
CA GLU A 78 -2.19 18.25 7.92
C GLU A 78 -2.10 18.07 9.44
N GLY A 79 -1.84 19.17 10.15
CA GLY A 79 -1.78 19.15 11.62
C GLY A 79 -3.13 18.75 12.21
N SER A 80 -3.12 17.84 13.19
CA SER A 80 -4.31 17.31 13.89
C SER A 80 -5.23 16.40 13.07
N ALA A 81 -4.90 16.09 11.82
CA ALA A 81 -5.58 15.04 11.06
C ALA A 81 -5.09 13.65 11.49
N ALA A 82 -5.98 12.66 11.42
CA ALA A 82 -5.65 11.26 11.67
C ALA A 82 -5.38 10.52 10.35
N TYR A 83 -4.28 9.79 10.29
CA TYR A 83 -3.87 9.03 9.11
C TYR A 83 -3.66 7.56 9.47
N LEU A 84 -4.00 6.68 8.54
CA LEU A 84 -3.65 5.26 8.61
C LEU A 84 -2.54 4.97 7.60
N LEU A 85 -1.38 4.56 8.10
CA LEU A 85 -0.33 3.96 7.28
C LEU A 85 -0.52 2.44 7.29
N SER A 86 -0.70 1.85 6.11
CA SER A 86 -0.84 0.40 5.94
C SER A 86 -0.04 -0.06 4.72
N GLY A 87 0.33 -1.34 4.72
CA GLY A 87 1.11 -1.93 3.64
C GLY A 87 1.36 -3.41 3.85
N TRP A 88 1.84 -4.07 2.80
CA TRP A 88 2.12 -5.50 2.79
C TRP A 88 3.62 -5.76 2.77
N ILE A 89 4.09 -6.53 3.74
CA ILE A 89 5.50 -6.90 3.86
C ILE A 89 5.59 -8.41 3.95
N ARG A 90 6.48 -9.01 3.16
CA ARG A 90 6.82 -10.43 3.25
C ARG A 90 8.28 -10.68 2.97
N ARG A 91 8.74 -11.85 3.43
CA ARG A 91 10.08 -12.35 3.12
C ARG A 91 10.12 -12.81 1.66
N ALA A 92 11.07 -12.29 0.88
CA ALA A 92 11.26 -12.69 -0.52
C ALA A 92 11.61 -14.18 -0.70
N LYS A 93 12.21 -14.83 0.31
CA LYS A 93 12.48 -16.27 0.34
C LYS A 93 11.88 -16.90 1.60
N PRO A 94 10.72 -17.56 1.51
CA PRO A 94 10.13 -18.27 2.65
C PRO A 94 11.15 -19.24 3.29
N GLY A 95 11.30 -19.20 4.61
CA GLY A 95 12.24 -20.06 5.35
C GLY A 95 13.74 -19.68 5.24
N GLY A 96 14.10 -18.67 4.45
CA GLY A 96 15.49 -18.22 4.34
C GLY A 96 15.97 -17.50 5.62
N LYS A 97 17.20 -17.79 6.06
CA LYS A 97 17.90 -17.00 7.08
C LYS A 97 18.66 -15.87 6.40
N GLU A 98 18.28 -14.63 6.71
CA GLU A 98 19.05 -13.45 6.31
C GLU A 98 19.90 -13.02 7.50
N VAL A 99 21.20 -12.83 7.30
CA VAL A 99 22.13 -12.37 8.35
C VAL A 99 22.57 -10.95 8.02
N PRO A 100 22.39 -9.97 8.92
CA PRO A 100 22.90 -8.62 8.69
C PRO A 100 24.41 -8.68 8.45
N LYS A 101 24.89 -7.99 7.41
CA LYS A 101 26.32 -7.70 7.34
C LYS A 101 26.60 -6.60 8.37
N ILE A 102 26.83 -6.99 9.63
CA ILE A 102 27.37 -6.06 10.62
C ILE A 102 28.72 -5.60 10.07
N LYS A 103 28.83 -4.30 9.78
CA LYS A 103 30.12 -3.66 9.47
C LYS A 103 30.87 -3.39 10.76
#